data_AF-A0A953AIN8-F1
#
_entry.id   AF-A0A953AIN8-F1
#
_cell.length_a   1.000
_cell.length_b   1.000
_cell.length_c   1.000
_cell.angle_alpha   90.00
_cell.angle_beta   90.00
_cell.angle_gamma   90.00
#
_symmetry.space_group_name_H-M   'P 1'
#
loop_
_entity.id
_entity.type
_entity.pdbx_description
1 polymer ?
#
loop_
_entity_poly.entity_id
_entity_poly.type
_entity_poly.pdbx_seq_one_letter_code
_entity_poly.pdbx_strand_id
1 'polypeptide(L)'
;MYHQDSAEPCTEPLRISELHPDRNSRRSVLRARQPARRSASLGSPLRDDQGHSDQVAAGGASRAQAGVDGKPLAGRVPADGEVLLRELATALEQGLSLPRGPLWLALTHPSWCVRAEAVRLVGLSSEPLIELLLNMLEREAHDTVREAIAWSLGRLIPTFLAHEQLGEARLTRLRATLITLLHADSCWLVREAAAWALGRLGQAAPLGALRQTLLNDSEQEVSAAAAWALAFSGKRLARSYLLEALEKVKLPFLRETIRDALAELNEVLAHTEMPWRQHLPPLRQALLILRDFLEDRRGFLQEPQWLLSEQGPVLVLWCHYQATERRLQEVLDALPRDLRLSASVAPLEAAQCSDDQVLRRLGQLLAEECQQYPCQEALMLSTTICRQTQTTGWVSRFFGEEYACLRVIIIGVSRCEMDHDKPPVLRELAVAWQVTTQEAPLCEQDPCDLRLWYQACRGLASQSQVVHP
;
A
#
# COMPACT_ATOMS: atom_id res chain seq x y z
N MET A 1 -0.13 -25.22 -3.67
CA MET A 1 0.73 -25.69 -4.79
C MET A 1 -0.14 -25.66 -6.04
N TYR A 2 -0.10 -24.73 -6.99
CA TYR A 2 0.82 -23.67 -7.38
C TYR A 2 -0.05 -22.45 -7.75
N HIS A 3 0.15 -21.30 -7.10
CA HIS A 3 -0.33 -20.02 -7.64
C HIS A 3 0.90 -19.33 -8.22
N GLN A 4 1.05 -19.41 -9.54
CA GLN A 4 2.09 -18.71 -10.28
C GLN A 4 1.72 -17.23 -10.40
N ASP A 5 2.71 -16.39 -10.11
CA ASP A 5 2.75 -14.94 -10.26
C ASP A 5 2.05 -14.47 -11.54
N SER A 6 0.83 -13.97 -11.39
CA SER A 6 0.04 -13.41 -12.49
C SER A 6 0.03 -11.88 -12.39
N ALA A 7 1.22 -11.29 -12.26
CA ALA A 7 1.45 -9.84 -12.37
C ALA A 7 2.86 -9.49 -12.89
N GLU A 8 3.66 -10.47 -13.32
CA GLU A 8 4.88 -10.21 -14.09
C GLU A 8 4.50 -10.12 -15.58
N PRO A 9 4.58 -8.95 -16.24
CA PRO A 9 4.65 -8.95 -17.70
C PRO A 9 5.94 -9.67 -18.09
N CYS A 10 5.83 -10.73 -18.89
CA CYS A 10 6.90 -11.64 -19.30
C CYS A 10 8.31 -11.01 -19.34
N THR A 11 9.10 -11.20 -18.28
CA THR A 11 10.53 -10.87 -18.24
C THR A 11 11.36 -12.13 -18.46
N GLU A 12 11.05 -12.90 -19.50
CA GLU A 12 12.12 -13.73 -20.07
C GLU A 12 13.15 -12.76 -20.68
N PRO A 13 14.46 -12.95 -20.44
CA PRO A 13 15.47 -12.14 -21.11
C PRO A 13 15.23 -12.22 -22.62
N LEU A 14 15.20 -11.06 -23.30
CA LEU A 14 15.03 -11.02 -24.75
C LEU A 14 16.02 -11.99 -25.36
N ARG A 15 15.54 -12.92 -26.20
CA ARG A 15 16.45 -13.87 -26.87
C ARG A 15 17.47 -13.04 -27.64
N ILE A 16 18.74 -13.42 -27.58
CA ILE A 16 19.86 -12.71 -28.25
C ILE A 16 19.54 -12.34 -29.71
N SER A 17 18.70 -13.12 -30.39
CA SER A 17 18.17 -12.87 -31.74
C SER A 17 17.33 -11.60 -31.91
N GLU A 18 16.84 -11.00 -30.83
CA GLU A 18 15.95 -9.82 -30.81
C GLU A 18 16.72 -8.50 -30.60
N LEU A 19 18.06 -8.56 -30.49
CA LEU A 19 18.96 -7.40 -30.30
C LEU A 19 19.29 -6.64 -31.61
N HIS A 20 18.76 -7.04 -32.77
CA HIS A 20 19.01 -6.34 -34.03
C HIS A 20 18.04 -5.15 -34.23
N PRO A 21 18.54 -3.98 -34.68
CA PRO A 21 17.71 -2.79 -34.83
C PRO A 21 17.00 -2.86 -36.17
N ASP A 22 15.81 -3.47 -36.23
CA ASP A 22 14.97 -3.37 -37.42
C ASP A 22 13.79 -2.41 -37.21
N ARG A 23 13.65 -1.50 -38.17
CA ARG A 23 12.71 -0.38 -38.20
C ARG A 23 11.29 -0.89 -38.45
N ASN A 24 10.59 -1.40 -37.43
CA ASN A 24 9.11 -1.48 -37.43
C ASN A 24 8.56 -1.83 -36.03
N SER A 25 8.96 -1.07 -35.02
CA SER A 25 8.39 -1.10 -33.67
C SER A 25 7.02 -0.39 -33.63
N ARG A 26 5.95 -1.09 -34.03
CA ARG A 26 4.56 -0.70 -33.69
C ARG A 26 3.50 -1.80 -33.89
N ARG A 27 3.84 -3.00 -34.37
CA ARG A 27 2.83 -4.06 -34.68
C ARG A 27 2.98 -5.39 -33.95
N SER A 28 4.03 -5.64 -33.17
CA SER A 28 4.26 -6.97 -32.54
C SER A 28 3.58 -7.19 -31.18
N VAL A 29 3.08 -6.16 -30.51
CA VAL A 29 2.53 -6.29 -29.13
C VAL A 29 1.12 -6.94 -29.09
N LEU A 30 0.40 -6.98 -30.22
CA LEU A 30 -1.01 -7.41 -30.25
C LEU A 30 -1.25 -8.93 -30.44
N ARG A 31 -0.22 -9.77 -30.60
CA ARG A 31 -0.42 -11.20 -30.93
C ARG A 31 -0.18 -12.20 -29.80
N ALA A 32 0.28 -11.78 -28.63
CA ALA A 32 0.63 -12.68 -27.53
C ALA A 32 -0.45 -12.80 -26.42
N ARG A 33 -1.73 -12.52 -26.72
CA ARG A 33 -2.82 -12.73 -25.75
C ARG A 33 -4.06 -13.33 -26.44
N GLN A 34 -4.06 -14.64 -26.64
CA GLN A 34 -5.29 -15.42 -26.74
C GLN A 34 -5.21 -16.65 -25.82
N PRO A 35 -6.27 -16.98 -25.06
CA PRO A 35 -6.26 -18.14 -24.18
C PRO A 35 -6.44 -19.42 -24.99
N ALA A 36 -5.71 -20.46 -24.59
CA ALA A 36 -5.72 -21.78 -25.20
C ALA A 36 -7.15 -22.34 -25.33
N ARG A 37 -7.59 -22.61 -26.56
CA ARG A 37 -8.68 -23.57 -26.84
C ARG A 37 -8.09 -24.86 -27.40
N ARG A 38 -8.69 -25.94 -26.92
CA ARG A 38 -8.31 -27.36 -27.05
C ARG A 38 -7.89 -27.80 -28.45
N SER A 39 -6.92 -28.72 -28.45
CA SER A 39 -6.36 -29.49 -29.55
C SER A 39 -7.36 -30.34 -30.33
N ALA A 40 -7.25 -30.34 -31.66
CA ALA A 40 -7.57 -31.49 -32.52
C ALA A 40 -6.75 -31.45 -33.84
N SER A 41 -5.72 -32.30 -33.88
CA SER A 41 -5.25 -33.17 -34.98
C SER A 41 -5.03 -32.68 -36.43
N LEU A 42 -3.80 -32.96 -36.87
CA LEU A 42 -3.36 -33.62 -38.13
C LEU A 42 -3.31 -32.86 -39.47
N GLY A 43 -2.10 -32.82 -40.07
CA GLY A 43 -1.91 -32.83 -41.54
C GLY A 43 -0.88 -31.83 -42.10
N SER A 44 0.36 -32.28 -42.32
CA SER A 44 1.41 -31.68 -43.18
C SER A 44 1.25 -32.12 -44.67
N PRO A 45 2.09 -31.71 -45.65
CA PRO A 45 2.77 -30.43 -45.99
C PRO A 45 2.62 -30.08 -47.52
N LEU A 46 3.55 -29.26 -48.08
CA LEU A 46 3.84 -28.88 -49.51
C LEU A 46 3.49 -27.40 -49.79
N ARG A 47 4.24 -26.56 -50.52
CA ARG A 47 5.45 -26.67 -51.36
C ARG A 47 5.97 -25.25 -51.66
N ASP A 48 7.29 -25.17 -51.92
CA ASP A 48 8.05 -24.28 -52.82
C ASP A 48 7.43 -22.98 -53.36
N ASP A 49 8.17 -21.86 -53.27
CA ASP A 49 8.55 -21.18 -54.52
C ASP A 49 9.85 -20.34 -54.41
N GLN A 50 10.63 -20.41 -55.49
CA GLN A 50 11.90 -19.74 -55.76
C GLN A 50 11.64 -18.23 -56.00
N GLY A 51 12.50 -17.28 -55.60
CA GLY A 51 13.82 -16.99 -56.17
C GLY A 51 13.71 -15.84 -57.19
N HIS A 52 14.43 -14.73 -57.00
CA HIS A 52 14.91 -13.72 -57.97
C HIS A 52 15.78 -12.72 -57.16
N SER A 53 17.10 -12.86 -57.09
CA SER A 53 18.11 -12.24 -57.97
C SER A 53 17.89 -10.75 -58.25
N ASP A 54 18.74 -9.89 -57.65
CA ASP A 54 19.41 -8.80 -58.38
C ASP A 54 20.68 -8.35 -57.63
N GLN A 55 21.81 -8.48 -58.32
CA GLN A 55 23.11 -7.90 -58.00
C GLN A 55 23.19 -6.51 -58.65
N VAL A 56 23.66 -5.47 -57.95
CA VAL A 56 24.43 -4.38 -58.56
C VAL A 56 25.52 -3.86 -57.61
N ALA A 57 26.77 -4.10 -58.04
CA ALA A 57 27.99 -3.29 -58.00
C ALA A 57 28.58 -2.72 -56.69
N ALA A 58 29.73 -3.31 -56.38
CA ALA A 58 30.95 -2.78 -55.78
C ALA A 58 31.35 -1.32 -56.10
N GLY A 59 32.12 -0.74 -55.18
CA GLY A 59 33.16 0.24 -55.52
C GLY A 59 33.62 1.12 -54.36
N GLY A 60 34.86 0.92 -53.88
CA GLY A 60 35.58 1.96 -53.14
C GLY A 60 36.42 1.52 -51.94
N ALA A 61 37.43 0.67 -52.17
CA ALA A 61 38.56 0.55 -51.24
C ALA A 61 39.50 1.75 -51.43
N SER A 62 39.92 2.40 -50.35
CA SER A 62 41.13 3.21 -50.32
C SER A 62 41.92 2.92 -49.05
N ARG A 63 43.20 2.61 -49.27
CA ARG A 63 44.20 2.21 -48.28
C ARG A 63 45.39 3.15 -48.47
N ALA A 64 45.75 3.90 -47.44
CA ALA A 64 47.02 4.63 -47.26
C ALA A 64 47.00 5.20 -45.82
N GLN A 65 48.05 5.28 -45.00
CA GLN A 65 49.43 4.79 -44.99
C GLN A 65 49.93 5.07 -43.54
N ALA A 66 50.96 4.35 -43.08
CA ALA A 66 51.51 4.46 -41.72
C ALA A 66 52.27 5.77 -41.46
N GLY A 67 52.21 6.25 -40.21
CA GLY A 67 53.05 7.30 -39.65
C GLY A 67 53.23 7.08 -38.14
N VAL A 68 54.47 7.18 -37.67
CA VAL A 68 54.96 6.90 -36.31
C VAL A 68 54.89 8.17 -35.44
N ASP A 69 54.75 7.98 -34.13
CA ASP A 69 54.86 8.92 -33.00
C ASP A 69 53.63 9.73 -32.52
N GLY A 70 53.30 9.54 -31.22
CA GLY A 70 52.58 10.50 -30.38
C GLY A 70 51.15 10.12 -29.94
N LYS A 71 50.95 9.84 -28.64
CA LYS A 71 49.66 9.65 -27.91
C LYS A 71 48.53 10.62 -28.31
N PRO A 72 47.22 10.30 -28.09
CA PRO A 72 46.68 9.38 -27.07
C PRO A 72 45.78 8.25 -27.62
N LEU A 73 45.66 7.17 -26.85
CA LEU A 73 44.66 6.10 -27.07
C LEU A 73 43.25 6.64 -26.78
N ALA A 74 42.72 7.42 -27.70
CA ALA A 74 41.29 7.63 -27.87
C ALA A 74 40.78 6.54 -28.81
N GLY A 75 39.87 5.70 -28.32
CA GLY A 75 39.26 4.62 -29.10
C GLY A 75 39.52 3.23 -28.56
N ARG A 76 39.15 2.95 -27.30
CA ARG A 76 38.71 1.59 -26.98
C ARG A 76 37.33 1.45 -27.63
N VAL A 77 37.23 0.58 -28.63
CA VAL A 77 35.94 0.06 -29.12
C VAL A 77 35.16 -0.35 -27.86
N PRO A 78 33.91 0.13 -27.65
CA PRO A 78 33.11 -0.34 -26.53
C PRO A 78 33.12 -1.87 -26.56
N ALA A 79 33.43 -2.51 -25.43
CA ALA A 79 33.35 -3.97 -25.36
C ALA A 79 31.96 -4.38 -25.87
N ASP A 80 31.93 -5.39 -26.73
CA ASP A 80 30.70 -5.84 -27.37
C ASP A 80 29.64 -6.09 -26.30
N GLY A 81 28.53 -5.34 -26.36
CA GLY A 81 27.50 -5.36 -25.34
C GLY A 81 26.94 -6.77 -25.12
N GLU A 82 26.89 -7.58 -26.17
CA GLU A 82 26.46 -8.97 -26.06
C GLU A 82 27.43 -9.82 -25.23
N VAL A 83 28.73 -9.60 -25.41
CA VAL A 83 29.78 -10.30 -24.63
C VAL A 83 29.67 -9.92 -23.15
N LEU A 84 29.50 -8.63 -22.85
CA LEU A 84 29.31 -8.15 -21.48
C LEU A 84 28.09 -8.80 -20.81
N LEU A 85 26.93 -8.79 -21.49
CA LEU A 85 25.70 -9.38 -20.94
C LEU A 85 25.81 -10.89 -20.76
N ARG A 86 26.46 -11.59 -21.69
CA ARG A 86 26.69 -13.03 -21.58
C ARG A 86 27.57 -13.37 -20.37
N GLU A 87 28.65 -12.61 -20.15
CA GLU A 87 29.50 -12.79 -18.97
C GLU A 87 28.70 -12.59 -17.67
N LEU A 88 27.87 -11.54 -17.58
CA LEU A 88 27.01 -11.30 -16.42
C LEU A 88 25.98 -12.41 -16.20
N ALA A 89 25.30 -12.85 -17.26
CA ALA A 89 24.32 -13.93 -17.19
C ALA A 89 24.97 -15.25 -16.74
N THR A 90 26.11 -15.62 -17.33
CA THR A 90 26.83 -16.84 -16.93
C THR A 90 27.29 -16.82 -15.47
N ALA A 91 27.66 -15.66 -14.94
CA ALA A 91 27.99 -15.53 -13.52
C ALA A 91 26.77 -15.84 -12.63
N LEU A 92 25.58 -15.31 -12.96
CA LEU A 92 24.35 -15.60 -12.23
C LEU A 92 23.94 -17.07 -12.31
N GLU A 93 24.03 -17.67 -13.51
CA GLU A 93 23.75 -19.10 -13.71
C GLU A 93 24.66 -20.00 -12.86
N GLN A 94 25.90 -19.56 -12.63
CA GLN A 94 26.88 -20.24 -11.78
C GLN A 94 26.74 -19.89 -10.30
N GLY A 95 25.79 -19.04 -9.92
CA GLY A 95 25.59 -18.58 -8.54
C GLY A 95 26.72 -17.68 -8.02
N LEU A 96 27.48 -17.05 -8.92
CA LEU A 96 28.57 -16.14 -8.60
C LEU A 96 28.08 -14.69 -8.51
N SER A 97 28.87 -13.85 -7.83
CA SER A 97 28.66 -12.40 -7.84
C SER A 97 28.87 -11.84 -9.25
N LEU A 98 28.09 -10.82 -9.61
CA LEU A 98 28.22 -10.11 -10.87
C LEU A 98 29.63 -9.50 -11.00
N PRO A 99 30.39 -9.85 -12.05
CA PRO A 99 31.73 -9.33 -12.24
C PRO A 99 31.71 -7.80 -12.42
N ARG A 100 32.34 -7.07 -11.48
CA ARG A 100 32.27 -5.60 -11.38
C ARG A 100 32.68 -4.85 -12.64
N GLY A 101 33.73 -5.32 -13.32
CA GLY A 101 34.24 -4.70 -14.55
C GLY A 101 33.23 -4.77 -15.70
N PRO A 102 32.80 -5.98 -16.11
CA PRO A 102 31.74 -6.16 -17.09
C PRO A 102 30.43 -5.46 -16.72
N LEU A 103 30.04 -5.52 -15.44
CA LEU A 103 28.83 -4.86 -14.96
C LEU A 103 28.90 -3.34 -15.17
N TRP A 104 29.99 -2.71 -14.74
CA TRP A 104 30.19 -1.27 -14.92
C TRP A 104 30.15 -0.87 -16.40
N LEU A 105 30.82 -1.63 -17.27
CA LEU A 105 30.83 -1.37 -18.71
C LEU A 105 29.44 -1.52 -19.33
N ALA A 106 28.66 -2.51 -18.90
CA ALA A 106 27.31 -2.74 -19.40
C ALA A 106 26.32 -1.66 -18.93
N LEU A 107 26.40 -1.25 -17.66
CA LEU A 107 25.56 -0.20 -17.09
C LEU A 107 25.88 1.21 -17.64
N THR A 108 27.09 1.43 -18.14
CA THR A 108 27.50 2.71 -18.77
C THR A 108 27.54 2.63 -20.29
N HIS A 109 27.04 1.54 -20.87
CA HIS A 109 27.10 1.29 -22.31
C HIS A 109 26.27 2.33 -23.10
N PRO A 110 26.73 2.78 -24.28
CA PRO A 110 26.01 3.78 -25.08
C PRO A 110 24.62 3.31 -25.53
N SER A 111 24.47 2.03 -25.86
CA SER A 111 23.16 1.43 -26.17
C SER A 111 22.32 1.26 -24.90
N TRP A 112 21.12 1.85 -24.91
CA TRP A 112 20.15 1.72 -23.83
C TRP A 112 19.70 0.27 -23.64
N CYS A 113 19.66 -0.56 -24.70
CA CYS A 113 19.27 -1.96 -24.60
C CYS A 113 20.22 -2.73 -23.66
N VAL A 114 21.52 -2.49 -23.83
CA VAL A 114 22.56 -3.14 -23.00
C VAL A 114 22.46 -2.67 -21.55
N ARG A 115 22.19 -1.37 -21.33
CA ARG A 115 21.98 -0.83 -19.98
C ARG A 115 20.75 -1.46 -19.31
N ALA A 116 19.62 -1.52 -20.02
CA ALA A 116 18.38 -2.08 -19.51
C ALA A 116 18.57 -3.56 -19.12
N GLU A 117 19.22 -4.35 -19.98
CA GLU A 117 19.45 -5.76 -19.70
C GLU A 117 20.43 -5.98 -18.55
N ALA A 118 21.51 -5.18 -18.48
CA ALA A 118 22.42 -5.20 -17.34
C ALA A 118 21.70 -4.90 -16.01
N VAL A 119 20.78 -3.94 -16.02
CA VAL A 119 19.93 -3.62 -14.86
C VAL A 119 19.03 -4.80 -14.48
N ARG A 120 18.40 -5.47 -15.44
CA ARG A 120 17.58 -6.67 -15.16
C ARG A 120 18.40 -7.79 -14.51
N LEU A 121 19.61 -8.02 -15.00
CA LEU A 121 20.56 -8.97 -14.39
C LEU A 121 20.94 -8.56 -12.96
N VAL A 122 21.11 -7.26 -12.70
CA VAL A 122 21.27 -6.75 -11.32
C VAL A 122 20.06 -7.09 -10.46
N GLY A 123 18.83 -6.90 -10.95
CA GLY A 123 17.63 -7.29 -10.21
C GLY A 123 17.50 -8.79 -9.95
N LEU A 124 18.08 -9.64 -10.83
CA LEU A 124 18.16 -11.10 -10.67
C LEU A 124 19.25 -11.52 -9.67
N SER A 125 20.25 -10.67 -9.44
CA SER A 125 21.22 -10.88 -8.39
C SER A 125 20.61 -10.64 -7.00
N SER A 126 21.17 -11.26 -5.97
CA SER A 126 20.85 -10.93 -4.58
C SER A 126 21.80 -9.87 -4.00
N GLU A 127 22.47 -9.09 -4.87
CA GLU A 127 23.49 -8.13 -4.44
C GLU A 127 22.92 -6.79 -3.98
N PRO A 128 23.54 -6.11 -2.98
CA PRO A 128 23.11 -4.82 -2.43
C PRO A 128 23.37 -3.62 -3.37
N LEU A 129 22.82 -3.67 -4.58
CA LEU A 129 23.06 -2.68 -5.64
C LEU A 129 21.96 -1.61 -5.73
N ILE A 130 21.11 -1.47 -4.70
CA ILE A 130 20.05 -0.45 -4.64
C ILE A 130 20.60 0.97 -4.86
N GLU A 131 21.67 1.36 -4.16
CA GLU A 131 22.25 2.71 -4.30
C GLU A 131 22.81 2.96 -5.70
N LEU A 132 23.36 1.92 -6.33
CA LEU A 132 23.83 2.00 -7.71
C LEU A 132 22.65 2.26 -8.67
N LEU A 133 21.55 1.54 -8.49
CA LEU A 133 20.33 1.70 -9.30
C LEU A 133 19.67 3.08 -9.08
N LEU A 134 19.61 3.55 -7.83
CA LEU A 134 19.08 4.89 -7.51
C LEU A 134 19.93 6.01 -8.14
N ASN A 135 21.25 5.90 -8.06
CA ASN A 135 22.15 6.89 -8.69
C ASN A 135 22.08 6.85 -10.22
N MET A 136 21.89 5.67 -10.82
CA MET A 136 21.72 5.52 -12.26
C MET A 136 20.42 6.19 -12.74
N LEU A 137 19.33 6.00 -12.00
CA LEU A 137 18.03 6.55 -12.31
C LEU A 137 18.03 8.09 -12.41
N GLU A 138 18.78 8.78 -11.55
CA GLU A 138 18.90 10.25 -11.54
C GLU A 138 19.40 10.85 -12.87
N ARG A 139 20.10 10.05 -13.70
CA ARG A 139 20.73 10.51 -14.95
C ARG A 139 20.20 9.79 -16.19
N GLU A 140 19.27 8.84 -16.03
CA GLU A 140 18.86 7.96 -17.11
C GLU A 140 17.74 8.58 -17.96
N ALA A 141 18.06 8.86 -19.22
CA ALA A 141 17.13 9.50 -20.15
C ALA A 141 16.15 8.50 -20.79
N HIS A 142 16.54 7.23 -20.96
CA HIS A 142 15.73 6.25 -21.66
C HIS A 142 14.71 5.60 -20.73
N ASP A 143 13.43 5.63 -21.11
CA ASP A 143 12.31 5.10 -20.34
C ASP A 143 12.43 3.60 -20.05
N THR A 144 12.79 2.77 -21.04
CA THR A 144 12.98 1.32 -20.84
C THR A 144 14.06 0.99 -19.80
N VAL A 145 15.09 1.84 -19.67
CA VAL A 145 16.12 1.64 -18.65
C VAL A 145 15.58 2.06 -17.28
N ARG A 146 14.85 3.19 -17.18
CA ARG A 146 14.18 3.59 -15.93
C ARG A 146 13.15 2.57 -15.45
N GLU A 147 12.40 2.00 -16.37
CA GLU A 147 11.45 0.91 -16.13
C GLU A 147 12.18 -0.32 -15.58
N ALA A 148 13.26 -0.76 -16.25
CA ALA A 148 14.08 -1.87 -15.80
C ALA A 148 14.67 -1.61 -14.40
N ILE A 149 15.07 -0.37 -14.10
CA ILE A 149 15.54 0.03 -12.77
C ILE A 149 14.44 -0.14 -11.73
N ALA A 150 13.24 0.38 -11.99
CA ALA A 150 12.11 0.27 -11.05
C ALA A 150 11.72 -1.19 -10.77
N TRP A 151 11.62 -2.04 -11.81
CA TRP A 151 11.40 -3.48 -11.64
C TRP A 151 12.52 -4.14 -10.83
N SER A 152 13.78 -3.84 -11.14
CA SER A 152 14.92 -4.44 -10.45
C SER A 152 14.96 -4.03 -8.98
N LEU A 153 14.67 -2.77 -8.66
CA LEU A 153 14.51 -2.30 -7.29
C LEU A 153 13.39 -3.07 -6.56
N GLY A 154 12.23 -3.25 -7.17
CA GLY A 154 11.13 -4.02 -6.56
C GLY A 154 11.48 -5.48 -6.27
N ARG A 155 12.27 -6.13 -7.13
CA ARG A 155 12.75 -7.51 -6.91
C ARG A 155 13.74 -7.60 -5.75
N LEU A 156 14.61 -6.60 -5.65
CA LEU A 156 15.63 -6.50 -4.61
C LEU A 156 15.00 -6.21 -3.23
N ILE A 157 14.03 -5.30 -3.14
CA ILE A 157 13.47 -4.76 -1.88
C ILE A 157 13.21 -5.82 -0.79
N PRO A 158 12.47 -6.92 -1.04
CA PRO A 158 12.11 -7.85 0.04
C PRO A 158 13.30 -8.55 0.67
N THR A 159 14.33 -8.89 -0.12
CA THR A 159 15.58 -9.46 0.39
C THR A 159 16.26 -8.49 1.35
N PHE A 160 16.28 -7.19 1.03
CA PHE A 160 16.91 -6.19 1.89
C PHE A 160 16.11 -5.87 3.15
N LEU A 161 14.78 -5.87 3.06
CA LEU A 161 13.92 -5.72 4.23
C LEU A 161 14.09 -6.90 5.20
N ALA A 162 14.16 -8.13 4.68
CA ALA A 162 14.35 -9.34 5.49
C ALA A 162 15.68 -9.38 6.25
N HIS A 163 16.71 -8.71 5.72
CA HIS A 163 18.05 -8.66 6.32
C HIS A 163 18.37 -7.34 7.04
N GLU A 164 17.37 -6.44 7.22
CA GLU A 164 17.55 -5.10 7.81
C GLU A 164 18.67 -4.26 7.16
N GLN A 165 18.97 -4.52 5.89
CA GLN A 165 20.07 -3.87 5.16
C GLN A 165 19.69 -2.47 4.64
N LEU A 166 18.38 -2.18 4.58
CA LEU A 166 17.83 -0.86 4.27
C LEU A 166 17.66 -0.07 5.57
N GLY A 167 18.69 0.69 5.96
CA GLY A 167 18.54 1.68 7.04
C GLY A 167 17.54 2.78 6.67
N GLU A 168 16.96 3.44 7.68
CA GLU A 168 15.90 4.45 7.54
C GLU A 168 16.17 5.55 6.50
N ALA A 169 17.40 6.04 6.43
CA ALA A 169 17.80 7.06 5.45
C ALA A 169 17.70 6.55 4.00
N ARG A 170 18.13 5.31 3.74
CA ARG A 170 18.06 4.69 2.41
C ARG A 170 16.62 4.34 2.05
N LEU A 171 15.85 3.80 2.99
CA LEU A 171 14.43 3.52 2.80
C LEU A 171 13.65 4.79 2.46
N THR A 172 13.97 5.90 3.13
CA THR A 172 13.38 7.21 2.85
C THR A 172 13.71 7.71 1.45
N ARG A 173 14.98 7.63 1.03
CA ARG A 173 15.41 7.98 -0.34
C ARG A 173 14.69 7.11 -1.37
N LEU A 174 14.75 5.79 -1.22
CA LEU A 174 14.12 4.82 -2.12
C LEU A 174 12.63 5.11 -2.30
N ARG A 175 11.90 5.30 -1.20
CA ARG A 175 10.48 5.62 -1.21
C ARG A 175 10.21 6.94 -1.93
N ALA A 176 10.97 8.00 -1.63
CA ALA A 176 10.80 9.30 -2.29
C ALA A 176 11.06 9.23 -3.80
N THR A 177 12.11 8.51 -4.21
CA THR A 177 12.45 8.30 -5.62
C THR A 177 11.35 7.53 -6.35
N LEU A 178 10.85 6.43 -5.78
CA LEU A 178 9.79 5.63 -6.40
C LEU A 178 8.45 6.38 -6.46
N ILE A 179 8.10 7.18 -5.43
CA ILE A 179 6.92 8.06 -5.49
C ILE A 179 7.07 9.10 -6.61
N THR A 180 8.27 9.66 -6.78
CA THR A 180 8.53 10.62 -7.85
C THR A 180 8.32 9.99 -9.22
N LEU A 181 8.84 8.76 -9.44
CA LEU A 181 8.57 8.02 -10.68
C LEU A 181 7.07 7.77 -10.87
N LEU A 182 6.39 7.29 -9.82
CA LEU A 182 4.97 6.96 -9.82
C LEU A 182 4.08 8.14 -10.25
N HIS A 183 4.43 9.37 -9.90
CA HIS A 183 3.59 10.54 -10.16
C HIS A 183 4.05 11.41 -11.34
N ALA A 184 5.34 11.39 -11.67
CA ALA A 184 5.93 12.36 -12.59
C ALA A 184 6.58 11.75 -13.84
N ASP A 185 6.79 10.44 -13.93
CA ASP A 185 7.38 9.86 -15.14
C ASP A 185 6.39 9.91 -16.32
N SER A 186 6.86 10.38 -17.47
CA SER A 186 6.07 10.47 -18.69
C SER A 186 5.67 9.11 -19.25
N CYS A 187 6.48 8.07 -19.01
CA CYS A 187 6.22 6.73 -19.51
C CYS A 187 5.43 5.92 -18.49
N TRP A 188 4.25 5.44 -18.90
CA TRP A 188 3.34 4.72 -18.02
C TRP A 188 3.92 3.37 -17.55
N LEU A 189 4.75 2.71 -18.36
CA LEU A 189 5.47 1.49 -17.97
C LEU A 189 6.38 1.75 -16.76
N VAL A 190 7.04 2.91 -16.71
CA VAL A 190 7.88 3.31 -15.57
C VAL A 190 7.03 3.54 -14.33
N ARG A 191 5.86 4.19 -14.47
CA ARG A 191 4.93 4.42 -13.35
C ARG A 191 4.35 3.11 -12.81
N GLU A 192 3.98 2.18 -13.68
CA GLU A 192 3.52 0.84 -13.33
C GLU A 192 4.59 0.09 -12.54
N ALA A 193 5.83 0.04 -13.06
CA ALA A 193 6.96 -0.58 -12.39
C ALA A 193 7.25 0.06 -11.02
N ALA A 194 7.12 1.39 -10.92
CA ALA A 194 7.27 2.11 -9.66
C ALA A 194 6.16 1.77 -8.65
N ALA A 195 4.90 1.66 -9.09
CA ALA A 195 3.78 1.24 -8.25
C ALA A 195 4.03 -0.17 -7.69
N TRP A 196 4.44 -1.09 -8.55
CA TRP A 196 4.79 -2.45 -8.15
C TRP A 196 5.94 -2.47 -7.13
N ALA A 197 7.04 -1.77 -7.41
CA ALA A 197 8.19 -1.69 -6.51
C ALA A 197 7.82 -1.09 -5.14
N LEU A 198 6.93 -0.09 -5.10
CA LEU A 198 6.40 0.47 -3.86
C LEU A 198 5.55 -0.55 -3.09
N GLY A 199 4.80 -1.41 -3.77
CA GLY A 199 4.08 -2.53 -3.16
C GLY A 199 5.01 -3.53 -2.48
N ARG A 200 6.18 -3.78 -3.09
CA ARG A 200 7.22 -4.67 -2.53
C ARG A 200 7.83 -4.13 -1.22
N LEU A 201 7.64 -2.85 -0.89
CA LEU A 201 8.00 -2.31 0.43
C LEU A 201 7.11 -2.83 1.57
N GLY A 202 5.98 -3.50 1.26
CA GLY A 202 5.09 -4.07 2.26
C GLY A 202 4.59 -3.03 3.27
N GLN A 203 4.83 -3.27 4.56
CA GLN A 203 4.45 -2.36 5.64
C GLN A 203 5.13 -0.98 5.56
N ALA A 204 6.18 -0.78 4.76
CA ALA A 204 6.77 0.53 4.52
C ALA A 204 6.14 1.28 3.31
N ALA A 205 5.16 0.68 2.62
CA ALA A 205 4.54 1.25 1.42
C ALA A 205 3.81 2.59 1.70
N PRO A 206 3.94 3.59 0.81
CA PRO A 206 3.31 4.90 0.95
C PRO A 206 1.85 4.89 0.45
N LEU A 207 0.93 4.48 1.32
CA LEU A 207 -0.49 4.29 0.97
C LEU A 207 -1.16 5.51 0.33
N GLY A 208 -0.83 6.72 0.77
CA GLY A 208 -1.42 7.95 0.22
C GLY A 208 -1.08 8.16 -1.26
N ALA A 209 0.18 7.94 -1.64
CA ALA A 209 0.63 8.06 -3.02
C ALA A 209 0.01 6.97 -3.92
N LEU A 210 -0.08 5.73 -3.40
CA LEU A 210 -0.71 4.62 -4.10
C LEU A 210 -2.22 4.84 -4.30
N ARG A 211 -2.94 5.31 -3.27
CA ARG A 211 -4.36 5.70 -3.39
C ARG A 211 -4.56 6.77 -4.46
N GLN A 212 -3.74 7.84 -4.43
CA GLN A 212 -3.85 8.91 -5.40
C GLN A 212 -3.68 8.38 -6.83
N THR A 213 -2.74 7.46 -7.04
CA THR A 213 -2.47 6.86 -8.35
C THR A 213 -3.63 5.96 -8.79
N LEU A 214 -4.13 5.10 -7.90
CA LEU A 214 -5.29 4.24 -8.17
C LEU A 214 -6.53 5.03 -8.64
N LEU A 215 -6.75 6.22 -8.09
CA LEU A 215 -7.93 7.03 -8.39
C LEU A 215 -7.76 7.96 -9.60
N ASN A 216 -6.52 8.36 -9.93
CA ASN A 216 -6.29 9.50 -10.81
C ASN A 216 -5.28 9.25 -11.95
N ASP A 217 -4.58 8.11 -12.00
CA ASP A 217 -3.68 7.85 -13.14
C ASP A 217 -4.49 7.68 -14.43
N SER A 218 -3.96 8.19 -15.54
CA SER A 218 -4.62 8.10 -16.84
C SER A 218 -4.59 6.70 -17.42
N GLU A 219 -3.62 5.87 -17.01
CA GLU A 219 -3.44 4.51 -17.51
C GLU A 219 -3.97 3.47 -16.52
N GLN A 220 -4.73 2.51 -17.05
CA GLN A 220 -5.47 1.53 -16.24
C GLN A 220 -4.52 0.52 -15.61
N GLU A 221 -3.45 0.16 -16.31
CA GLU A 221 -2.38 -0.73 -15.88
C GLU A 221 -1.67 -0.15 -14.65
N VAL A 222 -1.35 1.15 -14.65
CA VAL A 222 -0.74 1.84 -13.50
C VAL A 222 -1.70 1.87 -12.31
N SER A 223 -2.98 2.15 -12.57
CA SER A 223 -4.02 2.12 -11.53
C SER A 223 -4.18 0.71 -10.93
N ALA A 224 -4.16 -0.33 -11.76
CA ALA A 224 -4.23 -1.72 -11.33
C ALA A 224 -3.00 -2.12 -10.49
N ALA A 225 -1.79 -1.73 -10.91
CA ALA A 225 -0.57 -1.95 -10.14
C ALA A 225 -0.63 -1.23 -8.77
N ALA A 226 -1.19 -0.02 -8.70
CA ALA A 226 -1.41 0.69 -7.45
C ALA A 226 -2.42 -0.02 -6.53
N ALA A 227 -3.47 -0.64 -7.07
CA ALA A 227 -4.40 -1.46 -6.29
C ALA A 227 -3.70 -2.67 -5.64
N TRP A 228 -2.91 -3.41 -6.43
CA TRP A 228 -2.13 -4.54 -5.91
C TRP A 228 -1.08 -4.10 -4.88
N ALA A 229 -0.39 -2.99 -5.12
CA ALA A 229 0.57 -2.43 -4.16
C ALA A 229 -0.07 -2.03 -2.83
N LEU A 230 -1.32 -1.53 -2.86
CA LEU A 230 -2.11 -1.30 -1.66
C LEU A 230 -2.39 -2.61 -0.92
N ALA A 231 -2.74 -3.68 -1.63
CA ALA A 231 -2.97 -4.99 -1.01
C ALA A 231 -1.70 -5.57 -0.36
N PHE A 232 -0.56 -5.53 -1.06
CA PHE A 232 0.73 -6.02 -0.55
C PHE A 232 1.24 -5.26 0.66
N SER A 233 0.73 -4.05 0.92
CA SER A 233 1.08 -3.33 2.13
C SER A 233 0.70 -4.07 3.41
N GLY A 234 -0.31 -4.94 3.36
CA GLY A 234 -0.86 -5.63 4.53
C GLY A 234 -1.43 -4.66 5.58
N LYS A 235 -1.77 -3.43 5.18
CA LYS A 235 -2.29 -2.39 6.07
C LYS A 235 -3.79 -2.27 5.95
N ARG A 236 -4.47 -2.22 7.09
CA ARG A 236 -5.92 -1.95 7.18
C ARG A 236 -6.36 -0.67 6.48
N LEU A 237 -5.56 0.40 6.57
CA LEU A 237 -5.86 1.64 5.85
C LEU A 237 -5.93 1.43 4.33
N ALA A 238 -5.17 0.50 3.76
CA ALA A 238 -5.24 0.17 2.33
C ALA A 238 -6.61 -0.44 1.95
N ARG A 239 -7.24 -1.19 2.86
CA ARG A 239 -8.59 -1.76 2.67
C ARG A 239 -9.62 -0.64 2.45
N SER A 240 -9.58 0.38 3.31
CA SER A 240 -10.47 1.55 3.18
C SER A 240 -10.27 2.30 1.85
N TYR A 241 -9.04 2.37 1.35
CA TYR A 241 -8.72 3.02 0.07
C TYR A 241 -9.19 2.22 -1.13
N LEU A 242 -9.08 0.89 -1.09
CA LEU A 242 -9.60 0.01 -2.13
C LEU A 242 -11.14 0.02 -2.15
N LEU A 243 -11.81 0.05 -0.99
CA LEU A 243 -13.27 0.21 -0.92
C LEU A 243 -13.73 1.55 -1.49
N GLU A 244 -13.05 2.65 -1.15
CA GLU A 244 -13.28 3.95 -1.78
C GLU A 244 -13.15 3.88 -3.31
N ALA A 245 -12.11 3.19 -3.81
CA ALA A 245 -11.90 3.04 -5.24
C ALA A 245 -13.03 2.25 -5.92
N LEU A 246 -13.62 1.25 -5.27
CA LEU A 246 -14.82 0.57 -5.80
C LEU A 246 -16.05 1.48 -5.94
N GLU A 247 -16.14 2.54 -5.15
CA GLU A 247 -17.23 3.52 -5.29
C GLU A 247 -16.96 4.47 -6.46
N LYS A 248 -15.72 4.93 -6.61
CA LYS A 248 -15.34 5.99 -7.55
C LYS A 248 -15.02 5.48 -8.97
N VAL A 249 -14.38 4.31 -9.07
CA VAL A 249 -13.94 3.74 -10.36
C VAL A 249 -15.11 3.06 -11.07
N LYS A 250 -15.34 3.45 -12.33
CA LYS A 250 -16.42 2.90 -13.16
C LYS A 250 -15.97 1.80 -14.14
N LEU A 251 -14.66 1.69 -14.40
CA LEU A 251 -14.10 0.77 -15.38
C LEU A 251 -14.23 -0.69 -14.92
N PRO A 252 -14.88 -1.60 -15.68
CA PRO A 252 -15.13 -2.97 -15.24
C PRO A 252 -13.87 -3.75 -14.90
N PHE A 253 -12.86 -3.70 -15.76
CA PHE A 253 -11.56 -4.38 -15.55
C PHE A 253 -10.91 -3.93 -14.23
N LEU A 254 -10.76 -2.61 -14.04
CA LEU A 254 -10.13 -2.09 -12.83
C LEU A 254 -10.95 -2.38 -11.57
N ARG A 255 -12.29 -2.42 -11.65
CA ARG A 255 -13.14 -2.84 -10.51
C ARG A 255 -12.94 -4.31 -10.15
N GLU A 256 -12.70 -5.19 -11.12
CA GLU A 256 -12.35 -6.59 -10.87
C GLU A 256 -11.00 -6.68 -10.17
N THR A 257 -9.97 -5.98 -10.70
CA THR A 257 -8.65 -5.90 -10.06
C THR A 257 -8.71 -5.38 -8.63
N ILE A 258 -9.51 -4.34 -8.35
CA ILE A 258 -9.67 -3.81 -7.00
C ILE A 258 -10.33 -4.85 -6.07
N ARG A 259 -11.27 -5.67 -6.57
CA ARG A 259 -11.87 -6.76 -5.77
C ARG A 259 -10.87 -7.86 -5.47
N ASP A 260 -10.05 -8.24 -6.44
CA ASP A 260 -9.01 -9.25 -6.26
C ASP A 260 -7.95 -8.76 -5.26
N ALA A 261 -7.52 -7.51 -5.39
CA ALA A 261 -6.61 -6.87 -4.43
C ALA A 261 -7.22 -6.79 -3.02
N LEU A 262 -8.52 -6.52 -2.89
CA LEU A 262 -9.22 -6.58 -1.61
C LEU A 262 -9.25 -7.99 -1.02
N ALA A 263 -9.48 -9.02 -1.83
CA ALA A 263 -9.48 -10.40 -1.38
C ALA A 263 -8.09 -10.78 -0.84
N GLU A 264 -7.03 -10.50 -1.60
CA GLU A 264 -5.64 -10.72 -1.18
C GLU A 264 -5.31 -9.98 0.13
N LEU A 265 -5.67 -8.70 0.23
CA LEU A 265 -5.46 -7.92 1.44
C LEU A 265 -6.19 -8.52 2.64
N ASN A 266 -7.44 -8.96 2.46
CA ASN A 266 -8.21 -9.58 3.54
C ASN A 266 -7.56 -10.90 3.99
N GLU A 267 -7.01 -11.69 3.07
CA GLU A 267 -6.24 -12.88 3.42
C GLU A 267 -4.98 -12.51 4.21
N VAL A 268 -4.19 -11.55 3.74
CA VAL A 268 -2.99 -11.06 4.45
C VAL A 268 -3.34 -10.55 5.85
N LEU A 269 -4.41 -9.77 5.99
CA LEU A 269 -4.89 -9.28 7.28
C LEU A 269 -5.37 -10.42 8.19
N ALA A 270 -6.09 -11.40 7.65
CA ALA A 270 -6.52 -12.56 8.42
C ALA A 270 -5.32 -13.37 8.97
N HIS A 271 -4.30 -13.62 8.15
CA HIS A 271 -3.10 -14.34 8.57
C HIS A 271 -2.27 -13.57 9.58
N THR A 272 -2.19 -12.24 9.44
CA THR A 272 -1.42 -11.39 10.35
C THR A 272 -2.12 -11.17 11.69
N GLU A 273 -3.45 -11.24 11.76
CA GLU A 273 -4.20 -10.91 12.98
C GLU A 273 -4.78 -12.11 13.74
N MET A 274 -5.14 -13.19 13.06
CA MET A 274 -5.83 -14.33 13.70
C MET A 274 -4.96 -15.14 14.67
N PRO A 275 -3.64 -15.34 14.49
CA PRO A 275 -2.85 -16.23 15.35
C PRO A 275 -2.70 -15.77 16.81
N TRP A 276 -2.82 -14.46 17.11
CA TRP A 276 -2.56 -13.92 18.46
C TRP A 276 -3.77 -13.23 19.11
N ARG A 277 -4.85 -12.92 18.39
CA ARG A 277 -6.04 -12.27 18.97
C ARG A 277 -6.63 -13.04 20.16
N GLN A 278 -6.64 -14.37 20.10
CA GLN A 278 -7.13 -15.22 21.19
C GLN A 278 -6.25 -15.16 22.45
N HIS A 279 -4.99 -14.74 22.30
CA HIS A 279 -4.03 -14.63 23.39
C HIS A 279 -3.94 -13.21 23.97
N LEU A 280 -4.63 -12.23 23.38
CA LEU A 280 -4.65 -10.87 23.90
C LEU A 280 -5.49 -10.76 25.17
N PRO A 281 -5.21 -9.77 26.05
CA PRO A 281 -6.09 -9.43 27.15
C PRO A 281 -7.53 -9.14 26.68
N PRO A 282 -8.56 -9.56 27.43
CA PRO A 282 -9.98 -9.37 27.09
C PRO A 282 -10.34 -7.95 26.62
N LEU A 283 -9.85 -6.94 27.34
CA LEU A 283 -10.17 -5.54 27.04
C LEU A 283 -9.58 -5.09 25.69
N ARG A 284 -8.38 -5.58 25.35
CA ARG A 284 -7.76 -5.31 24.06
C ARG A 284 -8.51 -6.00 22.91
N GLN A 285 -9.01 -7.22 23.13
CA GLN A 285 -9.89 -7.87 22.16
C GLN A 285 -11.15 -7.05 21.88
N ALA A 286 -11.79 -6.53 22.94
CA ALA A 286 -12.97 -5.66 22.79
C ALA A 286 -12.66 -4.38 22.01
N LEU A 287 -11.53 -3.71 22.27
CA LEU A 287 -11.09 -2.55 21.49
C LEU A 287 -10.86 -2.88 20.01
N LEU A 288 -10.24 -4.02 19.70
CA LEU A 288 -10.02 -4.45 18.32
C LEU A 288 -11.34 -4.73 17.60
N ILE A 289 -12.33 -5.29 18.29
CA ILE A 289 -13.65 -5.55 17.70
C ILE A 289 -14.38 -4.24 17.37
N LEU A 290 -14.28 -3.23 18.24
CA LEU A 290 -14.84 -1.90 17.97
C LEU A 290 -14.10 -1.17 16.85
N ARG A 291 -12.77 -1.30 16.82
CA ARG A 291 -11.96 -0.84 15.69
C ARG A 291 -12.43 -1.50 14.39
N ASP A 292 -12.58 -2.82 14.38
CA ASP A 292 -13.03 -3.58 13.20
C ASP A 292 -14.43 -3.16 12.75
N PHE A 293 -15.31 -2.77 13.69
CA PHE A 293 -16.63 -2.22 13.37
C PHE A 293 -16.54 -0.85 12.65
N LEU A 294 -15.63 0.02 13.10
CA LEU A 294 -15.44 1.36 12.54
C LEU A 294 -14.57 1.40 11.29
N GLU A 295 -13.92 0.29 10.92
CA GLU A 295 -12.92 0.23 9.85
C GLU A 295 -13.42 0.72 8.50
N ASP A 296 -14.63 0.31 8.12
CA ASP A 296 -15.23 0.65 6.82
C ASP A 296 -16.09 1.91 6.88
N ARG A 297 -16.05 2.63 8.00
CA ARG A 297 -16.92 3.79 8.21
C ARG A 297 -16.19 5.07 7.81
N ARG A 298 -16.81 5.86 6.95
CA ARG A 298 -16.39 7.24 6.71
C ARG A 298 -16.91 8.15 7.80
N GLY A 299 -16.25 9.28 8.02
CA GLY A 299 -16.67 10.17 9.09
C GLY A 299 -15.77 11.37 9.28
N PHE A 300 -16.05 12.08 10.37
CA PHE A 300 -15.23 13.19 10.83
C PHE A 300 -15.17 13.19 12.36
N LEU A 301 -14.17 13.87 12.88
CA LEU A 301 -13.98 14.08 14.30
C LEU A 301 -14.23 15.56 14.63
N GLN A 302 -14.90 15.84 15.75
CA GLN A 302 -14.89 17.18 16.34
C GLN A 302 -13.51 17.49 16.93
N GLU A 303 -13.25 18.75 17.27
CA GLU A 303 -11.99 19.11 17.93
C GLU A 303 -11.82 18.31 19.24
N PRO A 304 -10.67 17.62 19.44
CA PRO A 304 -10.41 16.87 20.66
C PRO A 304 -10.50 17.77 21.90
N GLN A 305 -11.23 17.33 22.91
CA GLN A 305 -11.44 18.11 24.13
C GLN A 305 -10.64 17.53 25.31
N TRP A 306 -9.95 18.41 26.03
CA TRP A 306 -9.28 18.07 27.28
C TRP A 306 -10.12 18.54 28.46
N LEU A 307 -10.39 17.62 29.37
CA LEU A 307 -11.04 17.90 30.64
C LEU A 307 -10.09 17.51 31.78
N LEU A 308 -10.19 18.21 32.90
CA LEU A 308 -9.51 17.83 34.13
C LEU A 308 -10.57 17.36 35.13
N SER A 309 -10.44 16.12 35.59
CA SER A 309 -11.29 15.53 36.62
C SER A 309 -10.51 15.36 37.92
N GLU A 310 -11.20 15.07 39.01
CA GLU A 310 -10.55 14.72 40.29
C GLU A 310 -9.63 13.49 40.17
N GLN A 311 -9.88 12.62 39.19
CA GLN A 311 -9.11 11.40 38.93
C GLN A 311 -7.96 11.62 37.92
N GLY A 312 -7.78 12.86 37.46
CA GLY A 312 -6.74 13.23 36.49
C GLY A 312 -7.30 13.67 35.13
N PRO A 313 -6.43 13.77 34.11
CA PRO A 313 -6.79 14.28 32.80
C PRO A 313 -7.68 13.30 32.03
N VAL A 314 -8.63 13.87 31.29
CA VAL A 314 -9.57 13.14 30.42
C VAL A 314 -9.50 13.72 29.01
N LEU A 315 -9.18 12.88 28.03
CA LEU A 315 -9.25 13.22 26.61
C LEU A 315 -10.58 12.71 26.04
N VAL A 316 -11.38 13.60 25.45
CA VAL A 316 -12.64 13.27 24.81
C VAL A 316 -12.48 13.38 23.28
N LEU A 317 -12.77 12.29 22.58
CA LEU A 317 -12.77 12.20 21.12
C LEU A 317 -14.19 11.94 20.64
N TRP A 318 -14.81 12.94 20.00
CA TRP A 318 -16.18 12.84 19.50
C TRP A 318 -16.20 12.68 17.99
N CYS A 319 -16.56 11.49 17.51
CA CYS A 319 -16.62 11.16 16.09
C CYS A 319 -18.05 10.98 15.58
N HIS A 320 -18.24 11.31 14.32
CA HIS A 320 -19.42 10.98 13.55
C HIS A 320 -19.04 10.02 12.46
N TYR A 321 -19.79 8.92 12.32
CA TYR A 321 -19.47 7.86 11.39
C TYR A 321 -20.66 7.44 10.52
N GLN A 322 -20.37 6.94 9.33
CA GLN A 322 -21.37 6.56 8.36
C GLN A 322 -22.14 5.32 8.84
N ALA A 323 -23.46 5.43 8.89
CA ALA A 323 -24.34 4.29 9.10
C ALA A 323 -24.28 3.31 7.92
N THR A 324 -24.34 2.00 8.20
CA THR A 324 -24.46 0.94 7.18
C THR A 324 -25.37 -0.17 7.71
N GLU A 325 -25.65 -1.17 6.89
CA GLU A 325 -26.51 -2.30 7.27
C GLU A 325 -25.99 -3.06 8.50
N ARG A 326 -24.69 -3.31 8.58
CA ARG A 326 -24.06 -3.95 9.74
C ARG A 326 -24.18 -3.04 10.96
N ARG A 327 -24.94 -3.44 11.98
CA ARG A 327 -25.15 -2.63 13.21
C ARG A 327 -24.12 -2.94 14.28
N LEU A 328 -23.80 -1.94 15.11
CA LEU A 328 -22.93 -2.15 16.28
C LEU A 328 -23.59 -3.11 17.27
N GLN A 329 -24.92 -3.08 17.40
CA GLN A 329 -25.65 -4.04 18.24
C GLN A 329 -25.33 -5.49 17.90
N GLU A 330 -25.30 -5.86 16.61
CA GLU A 330 -24.98 -7.23 16.17
C GLU A 330 -23.55 -7.62 16.58
N VAL A 331 -22.62 -6.66 16.52
CA VAL A 331 -21.23 -6.87 16.96
C VAL A 331 -21.15 -7.08 18.47
N LEU A 332 -21.84 -6.25 19.25
CA LEU A 332 -21.88 -6.35 20.71
C LEU A 332 -22.59 -7.64 21.18
N ASP A 333 -23.65 -8.05 20.49
CA ASP A 333 -24.40 -9.27 20.77
C ASP A 333 -23.63 -10.54 20.39
N ALA A 334 -22.70 -10.44 19.44
CA ALA A 334 -21.80 -11.54 19.06
C ALA A 334 -20.58 -11.68 19.99
N LEU A 335 -20.33 -10.72 20.89
CA LEU A 335 -19.18 -10.78 21.80
C LEU A 335 -19.31 -11.99 22.76
N PRO A 336 -18.23 -12.77 22.98
CA PRO A 336 -18.12 -13.70 24.09
C PRO A 336 -18.54 -13.09 25.43
N ARG A 337 -19.18 -13.89 26.30
CA ARG A 337 -19.78 -13.40 27.55
C ARG A 337 -18.72 -12.80 28.49
N ASP A 338 -17.56 -13.43 28.56
CA ASP A 338 -16.38 -12.98 29.29
C ASP A 338 -15.88 -11.61 28.79
N LEU A 339 -15.85 -11.38 27.48
CA LEU A 339 -15.49 -10.08 26.91
C LEU A 339 -16.53 -9.01 27.24
N ARG A 340 -17.83 -9.32 27.14
CA ARG A 340 -18.91 -8.37 27.50
C ARG A 340 -18.86 -7.96 28.97
N LEU A 341 -18.59 -8.91 29.86
CA LEU A 341 -18.46 -8.64 31.28
C LEU A 341 -17.19 -7.82 31.57
N SER A 342 -16.06 -8.16 30.94
CA SER A 342 -14.79 -7.44 31.11
C SER A 342 -14.88 -5.99 30.61
N ALA A 343 -15.53 -5.77 29.47
CA ALA A 343 -15.73 -4.44 28.88
C ALA A 343 -16.93 -3.66 29.46
N SER A 344 -17.60 -4.20 30.49
CA SER A 344 -18.74 -3.58 31.18
C SER A 344 -19.77 -2.98 30.20
N VAL A 345 -20.21 -3.78 29.22
CA VAL A 345 -21.13 -3.32 28.18
C VAL A 345 -22.51 -3.03 28.78
N ALA A 346 -23.01 -1.81 28.62
CA ALA A 346 -24.25 -1.33 29.23
C ALA A 346 -25.07 -0.45 28.25
N PRO A 347 -26.37 -0.25 28.50
CA PRO A 347 -27.16 0.71 27.74
C PRO A 347 -26.74 2.16 28.08
N LEU A 348 -26.88 3.11 27.15
CA LEU A 348 -26.45 4.51 27.33
C LEU A 348 -27.08 5.20 28.53
N GLU A 349 -28.30 4.82 28.89
CA GLU A 349 -29.01 5.31 30.07
C GLU A 349 -28.21 5.06 31.36
N ALA A 350 -27.40 4.00 31.43
CA ALA A 350 -26.56 3.73 32.59
C ALA A 350 -25.45 4.78 32.77
N ALA A 351 -24.94 5.39 31.68
CA ALA A 351 -23.96 6.46 31.78
C ALA A 351 -24.58 7.75 32.32
N GLN A 352 -25.82 8.07 31.94
CA GLN A 352 -26.56 9.25 32.40
C GLN A 352 -26.84 9.23 33.91
N CYS A 353 -26.74 8.05 34.52
CA CYS A 353 -26.89 7.84 35.96
C CYS A 353 -25.55 7.52 36.67
N SER A 354 -24.41 7.72 36.00
CA SER A 354 -23.10 7.41 36.58
C SER A 354 -22.75 8.35 37.75
N ASP A 355 -22.09 7.84 38.79
CA ASP A 355 -21.55 8.68 39.88
C ASP A 355 -20.42 9.61 39.41
N ASP A 356 -19.78 9.25 38.29
CA ASP A 356 -18.77 10.04 37.63
C ASP A 356 -19.40 11.23 36.88
N GLN A 357 -19.08 12.45 37.31
CA GLN A 357 -19.65 13.67 36.75
C GLN A 357 -19.35 13.84 35.25
N VAL A 358 -18.16 13.41 34.78
CA VAL A 358 -17.76 13.52 33.38
C VAL A 358 -18.57 12.55 32.53
N LEU A 359 -18.64 11.28 32.93
CA LEU A 359 -19.45 10.28 32.22
C LEU A 359 -20.93 10.64 32.22
N ARG A 360 -21.45 11.13 33.35
CA ARG A 360 -22.84 11.57 33.48
C ARG A 360 -23.15 12.67 32.49
N ARG A 361 -22.31 13.71 32.44
CA ARG A 361 -22.54 14.86 31.56
C ARG A 361 -22.41 14.48 30.08
N LEU A 362 -21.38 13.72 29.72
CA LEU A 362 -21.19 13.26 28.35
C LEU A 362 -22.30 12.31 27.90
N GLY A 363 -22.77 11.42 28.78
CA GLY A 363 -23.91 10.54 28.52
C GLY A 363 -25.20 11.31 28.27
N GLN A 364 -25.45 12.39 29.02
CA GLN A 364 -26.60 13.29 28.80
C GLN A 364 -26.48 14.03 27.46
N LEU A 365 -25.30 14.61 27.16
CA LEU A 365 -25.06 15.30 25.89
C LEU A 365 -25.23 14.37 24.69
N LEU A 366 -24.76 13.12 24.81
CA LEU A 366 -24.92 12.12 23.76
C LEU A 366 -26.41 11.75 23.56
N ALA A 367 -27.17 11.62 24.64
CA ALA A 367 -28.60 11.36 24.55
C ALA A 367 -29.37 12.55 23.93
N GLU A 368 -29.00 13.79 24.28
CA GLU A 368 -29.54 15.02 23.67
C GLU A 368 -29.24 15.07 22.16
N GLU A 369 -28.01 14.78 21.75
CA GLU A 369 -27.59 14.71 20.34
C GLU A 369 -28.42 13.67 19.56
N CYS A 370 -28.62 12.49 20.14
CA CYS A 370 -29.43 11.41 19.53
C CYS A 370 -30.91 11.77 19.38
N GLN A 371 -31.44 12.66 20.24
CA GLN A 371 -32.81 13.16 20.14
C GLN A 371 -32.92 14.30 19.12
N GLN A 372 -31.92 15.17 19.06
CA GLN A 372 -31.91 16.34 18.20
C GLN A 372 -31.67 15.98 16.73
N TYR A 373 -30.86 14.95 16.48
CA TYR A 373 -30.47 14.58 15.12
C TYR A 373 -30.71 13.10 14.83
N PRO A 374 -31.11 12.77 13.58
CA PRO A 374 -31.33 11.38 13.19
C PRO A 374 -30.01 10.60 13.21
N CYS A 375 -29.94 9.62 14.08
CA CYS A 375 -28.87 8.63 14.14
C CYS A 375 -29.48 7.23 14.20
N GLN A 376 -28.70 6.24 13.80
CA GLN A 376 -29.08 4.83 13.85
C GLN A 376 -28.66 4.15 15.15
N GLU A 377 -27.61 4.67 15.74
CA GLU A 377 -26.93 4.16 16.90
C GLU A 377 -25.92 5.18 17.40
N ALA A 378 -25.64 5.11 18.70
CA ALA A 378 -24.58 5.84 19.36
C ALA A 378 -23.83 4.94 20.33
N LEU A 379 -22.55 5.23 20.49
CA LEU A 379 -21.67 4.55 21.43
C LEU A 379 -20.89 5.57 22.25
N MET A 380 -20.63 5.23 23.50
CA MET A 380 -19.65 5.91 24.34
C MET A 380 -18.74 4.87 24.97
N LEU A 381 -17.45 5.06 24.81
CA LEU A 381 -16.41 4.19 25.35
C LEU A 381 -15.56 4.99 26.32
N SER A 382 -15.29 4.47 27.50
CA SER A 382 -14.33 5.02 28.47
C SER A 382 -13.28 3.97 28.78
N THR A 383 -12.02 4.37 28.75
CA THR A 383 -10.88 3.52 29.11
C THR A 383 -9.75 4.36 29.69
N THR A 384 -8.96 3.76 30.57
CA THR A 384 -7.76 4.36 31.15
C THR A 384 -6.54 3.66 30.61
N ILE A 385 -5.57 4.44 30.13
CA ILE A 385 -4.26 3.95 29.73
C ILE A 385 -3.19 4.47 30.70
N CYS A 386 -2.29 3.58 31.11
CA CYS A 386 -1.10 3.96 31.87
C CYS A 386 0.05 4.22 30.90
N ARG A 387 0.73 5.35 31.05
CA ARG A 387 1.90 5.68 30.24
C ARG A 387 3.03 4.70 30.52
N GLN A 388 3.58 4.11 29.47
CA GLN A 388 4.89 3.47 29.55
C GLN A 388 5.92 4.59 29.56
N THR A 389 6.59 4.77 30.69
CA THR A 389 7.60 5.80 30.97
C THR A 389 8.67 5.87 29.87
N GLN A 390 8.47 6.69 28.83
CA GLN A 390 9.51 7.27 27.97
C GLN A 390 8.89 8.12 26.83
N THR A 391 8.37 9.31 27.14
CA THR A 391 8.36 10.43 26.17
C THR A 391 8.16 11.75 26.90
N THR A 392 9.24 12.54 26.93
CA THR A 392 9.25 13.94 27.36
C THR A 392 8.71 14.81 26.22
N GLY A 393 7.46 15.29 26.32
CA GLY A 393 6.89 16.18 25.30
C GLY A 393 5.53 16.78 25.66
N TRP A 394 5.48 18.12 25.69
CA TRP A 394 4.35 19.07 25.82
C TRP A 394 3.32 18.90 26.97
N VAL A 395 2.81 17.71 27.27
CA VAL A 395 1.83 17.48 28.35
C VAL A 395 2.43 17.78 29.74
N SER A 396 3.73 17.52 29.91
CA SER A 396 4.48 17.85 31.13
C SER A 396 4.52 19.35 31.43
N ARG A 397 4.30 20.23 30.43
CA ARG A 397 4.22 21.69 30.65
C ARG A 397 2.84 22.16 31.14
N PHE A 398 1.77 21.39 30.90
CA PHE A 398 0.41 21.79 31.29
C PHE A 398 -0.10 21.06 32.54
N PHE A 399 0.29 19.81 32.75
CA PHE A 399 -0.26 18.96 33.82
C PHE A 399 0.80 18.39 34.80
N GLY A 400 2.09 18.73 34.64
CA GLY A 400 3.17 18.24 35.51
C GLY A 400 3.53 16.76 35.28
N GLU A 401 4.61 16.28 35.91
CA GLU A 401 5.06 14.88 35.86
C GLU A 401 4.18 13.91 36.68
N GLU A 402 3.08 14.39 37.27
CA GLU A 402 2.31 13.68 38.30
C GLU A 402 1.25 12.70 37.77
N TYR A 403 0.89 12.73 36.49
CA TYR A 403 -0.16 11.86 35.95
C TYR A 403 0.40 10.71 35.11
N ALA A 404 0.49 9.54 35.75
CA ALA A 404 0.86 8.28 35.10
C ALA A 404 -0.25 7.70 34.21
N CYS A 405 -1.49 8.16 34.35
CA CYS A 405 -2.67 7.62 33.68
C CYS A 405 -3.42 8.71 32.91
N LEU A 406 -3.85 8.39 31.69
CA LEU A 406 -4.75 9.21 30.89
C LEU A 406 -6.07 8.45 30.71
N ARG A 407 -7.18 9.10 31.04
CA ARG A 407 -8.49 8.57 30.68
C ARG A 407 -8.88 9.06 29.30
N VAL A 408 -9.37 8.15 28.47
CA VAL A 408 -9.82 8.41 27.11
C VAL A 408 -11.29 8.06 27.02
N ILE A 409 -12.09 9.01 26.53
CA ILE A 409 -13.51 8.81 26.25
C ILE A 409 -13.72 9.01 24.75
N ILE A 410 -14.19 7.97 24.07
CA ILE A 410 -14.54 8.03 22.64
C ILE A 410 -16.05 7.99 22.54
N ILE A 411 -16.63 9.02 21.92
CA ILE A 411 -18.05 9.12 21.62
C ILE A 411 -18.22 8.97 20.12
N GLY A 412 -19.07 8.03 19.70
CA GLY A 412 -19.37 7.79 18.30
C GLY A 412 -20.85 7.91 18.03
N VAL A 413 -21.23 8.75 17.07
CA VAL A 413 -22.62 8.92 16.62
C VAL A 413 -22.73 8.57 15.15
N SER A 414 -23.60 7.64 14.81
CA SER A 414 -23.86 7.28 13.42
C SER A 414 -24.68 8.36 12.69
N ARG A 415 -24.40 8.60 11.40
CA ARG A 415 -25.19 9.46 10.52
C ARG A 415 -25.68 8.65 9.32
N CYS A 416 -26.98 8.72 9.03
CA CYS A 416 -27.60 8.09 7.87
C CYS A 416 -27.08 8.69 6.56
N GLU A 417 -26.91 10.01 6.54
CA GLU A 417 -26.38 10.75 5.41
C GLU A 417 -24.97 11.22 5.78
N MET A 418 -23.97 10.64 5.11
CA MET A 418 -22.58 11.03 5.23
C MET A 418 -22.05 11.31 3.83
N ASP A 419 -21.39 12.44 3.67
CA ASP A 419 -20.74 12.81 2.40
C ASP A 419 -19.67 11.76 2.02
N HIS A 420 -19.72 11.29 0.77
CA HIS A 420 -18.81 10.29 0.22
C HIS A 420 -17.35 10.76 0.19
N ASP A 421 -17.11 12.08 0.23
CA ASP A 421 -15.76 12.63 0.27
C ASP A 421 -15.14 12.64 1.69
N LYS A 422 -15.89 12.24 2.72
CA LYS A 422 -15.34 12.12 4.07
C LYS A 422 -14.30 10.99 4.16
N PRO A 423 -13.20 11.21 4.90
CA PRO A 423 -12.18 10.19 5.12
C PRO A 423 -12.70 9.04 6.00
N PRO A 424 -11.99 7.91 6.08
CA PRO A 424 -12.27 6.87 7.07
C PRO A 424 -12.22 7.41 8.50
N VAL A 425 -13.24 7.17 9.33
CA VAL A 425 -13.35 7.75 10.68
C VAL A 425 -12.23 7.28 11.60
N LEU A 426 -11.76 6.03 11.45
CA LEU A 426 -10.60 5.53 12.19
C LEU A 426 -9.32 6.31 11.88
N ARG A 427 -9.16 6.78 10.64
CA ARG A 427 -8.01 7.62 10.27
C ARG A 427 -8.06 8.93 11.03
N GLU A 428 -9.22 9.57 11.10
CA GLU A 428 -9.40 10.83 11.83
C GLU A 428 -9.15 10.65 13.33
N LEU A 429 -9.66 9.56 13.92
CA LEU A 429 -9.37 9.19 15.31
C LEU A 429 -7.86 8.96 15.54
N ALA A 430 -7.19 8.23 14.65
CA ALA A 430 -5.76 7.94 14.77
C ALA A 430 -4.89 9.19 14.61
N VAL A 431 -5.23 10.08 13.67
CA VAL A 431 -4.52 11.36 13.49
C VAL A 431 -4.70 12.24 14.72
N ALA A 432 -5.94 12.38 15.21
CA ALA A 432 -6.21 13.16 16.41
C ALA A 432 -5.50 12.60 17.63
N TRP A 433 -5.51 11.27 17.79
CA TRP A 433 -4.75 10.58 18.84
C TRP A 433 -3.25 10.92 18.76
N GLN A 434 -2.63 10.68 17.62
CA GLN A 434 -1.19 10.92 17.44
C GLN A 434 -0.80 12.38 17.71
N VAL A 435 -1.63 13.33 17.26
CA VAL A 435 -1.39 14.77 17.46
C VAL A 435 -1.57 15.15 18.93
N THR A 436 -2.53 14.56 19.63
CA THR A 436 -2.87 14.94 21.02
C THR A 436 -2.00 14.25 22.07
N THR A 437 -1.66 12.97 21.89
CA THR A 437 -0.98 12.17 22.91
C THR A 437 0.47 11.87 22.56
N GLN A 438 0.82 11.79 21.27
CA GLN A 438 2.09 11.28 20.75
C GLN A 438 2.39 9.81 21.17
N GLU A 439 1.37 9.09 21.63
CA GLU A 439 1.46 7.69 22.07
C GLU A 439 1.09 6.74 20.92
N ALA A 440 1.45 5.45 21.06
CA ALA A 440 0.97 4.39 20.16
C ALA A 440 -0.58 4.35 20.13
N PRO A 441 -1.21 3.90 19.03
CA PRO A 441 -2.67 3.80 18.93
C PRO A 441 -3.32 3.05 20.11
N LEU A 442 -4.51 3.49 20.53
CA LEU A 442 -5.22 2.91 21.69
C LEU A 442 -5.43 1.39 21.59
N CYS A 443 -5.65 0.85 20.40
CA CYS A 443 -5.85 -0.59 20.18
C CYS A 443 -4.55 -1.43 20.25
N GLU A 444 -3.39 -0.77 20.27
CA GLU A 444 -2.07 -1.38 20.46
C GLU A 444 -1.63 -1.36 21.92
N GLN A 445 -2.34 -0.61 22.77
CA GLN A 445 -2.09 -0.53 24.21
C GLN A 445 -2.98 -1.52 24.97
N ASP A 446 -2.53 -1.95 26.15
CA ASP A 446 -3.33 -2.75 27.06
C ASP A 446 -4.08 -1.80 28.03
N PRO A 447 -5.39 -1.57 27.84
CA PRO A 447 -6.14 -0.68 28.72
C PRO A 447 -6.28 -1.27 30.13
N CYS A 448 -6.29 -0.41 31.15
CA CYS A 448 -6.48 -0.83 32.54
C CYS A 448 -7.94 -1.18 32.83
N ASP A 449 -8.86 -0.47 32.20
CA ASP A 449 -10.29 -0.70 32.28
C ASP A 449 -10.95 -0.38 30.93
N LEU A 450 -12.16 -0.90 30.72
CA LEU A 450 -12.96 -0.58 29.55
C LEU A 450 -14.43 -0.61 29.96
N ARG A 451 -15.14 0.48 29.70
CA ARG A 451 -16.59 0.58 29.85
C ARG A 451 -17.18 1.04 28.54
N LEU A 452 -18.17 0.30 28.05
CA LEU A 452 -18.85 0.63 26.81
C LEU A 452 -20.34 0.82 27.06
N TRP A 453 -20.85 1.96 26.62
CA TRP A 453 -22.25 2.28 26.60
C TRP A 453 -22.76 2.36 25.17
N TYR A 454 -23.93 1.81 24.92
CA TYR A 454 -24.53 1.73 23.58
C TYR A 454 -26.01 2.10 23.60
N GLN A 455 -26.48 2.75 22.54
CA GLN A 455 -27.90 2.97 22.30
C GLN A 455 -28.22 2.71 20.83
N ALA A 456 -29.21 1.84 20.57
CA ALA A 456 -29.83 1.73 19.25
C ALA A 456 -30.85 2.87 19.09
N CYS A 457 -30.71 3.69 18.06
CA CYS A 457 -31.59 4.83 17.83
C CYS A 457 -32.61 4.48 16.75
N ARG A 458 -33.90 4.61 17.05
CA ARG A 458 -34.96 4.41 16.06
C ARG A 458 -34.98 5.62 15.13
N GLY A 459 -34.61 5.42 13.87
CA GLY A 459 -34.84 6.45 12.85
C GLY A 459 -36.31 6.89 12.85
N LEU A 460 -36.55 8.18 12.62
CA LEU A 460 -37.83 8.91 12.63
C LEU A 460 -38.98 8.33 11.74
N ALA A 461 -38.89 7.10 11.26
CA ALA A 461 -39.90 6.46 10.41
C ALA A 461 -41.03 5.74 11.18
N SER A 462 -41.08 5.79 12.51
CA SER A 462 -42.05 5.01 13.31
C SER A 462 -42.85 5.80 14.37
N GLN A 463 -43.10 7.10 14.13
CA GLN A 463 -44.01 7.91 14.96
C GLN A 463 -45.28 8.41 14.24
N SER A 464 -45.66 7.79 13.12
CA SER A 464 -46.89 8.15 12.37
C SER A 464 -47.88 7.01 12.24
N GLN A 465 -48.09 6.22 13.29
CA GLN A 465 -49.31 5.38 13.44
C GLN A 465 -49.69 5.29 14.93
N VAL A 466 -50.02 6.44 15.53
CA VAL A 466 -50.95 6.44 16.67
C VAL A 466 -52.35 6.52 16.06
N VAL A 467 -52.94 5.35 15.84
CA VAL A 467 -54.40 5.23 15.68
C VAL A 467 -54.98 5.59 17.05
N HIS A 468 -55.62 6.76 17.14
CA HIS A 468 -56.43 7.10 18.31
C HIS A 468 -57.68 6.18 18.36
N PRO A 469 -58.12 5.79 19.57
CA PRO A 469 -59.11 4.74 19.80
C PRO A 469 -60.51 5.06 19.29
#